data_AF-A0A0F9U0L6-F1
#
_entry.id   AF-A0A0F9U0L6-F1
#
_cell.length_a   1.000
_cell.length_b   1.000
_cell.length_c   1.000
_cell.angle_alpha   90.00
_cell.angle_beta   90.00
_cell.angle_gamma   90.00
#
_symmetry.space_group_name_H-M   'P 1'
#
loop_
_entity.id
_entity.type
_entity.pdbx_description
1 polymer ?
#
loop_
_entity_poly.entity_id
_entity_poly.type
_entity_poly.pdbx_seq_one_letter_code
_entity_poly.pdbx_strand_id
1 'polypeptide(L)'
;MPIKLDASGFESEDDAHGTPRPKPGQYHVKVLRADDTFVKIEKVIVEFKVLNGTVPGQQGTQFTEFFGVASKDEDICKRPEKTKKMLERLRVFAIACRLLKIGEKKDVDFADAEGAELIVVAEEQIDKGKKYTKIPWDSMWTLDHPDVANVPRGTGEVAGEEAVPFDGAEGAGDEGAGDGAAGDWDDV
;
A
#
# COMPACT_ATOMS: atom_id res chain seq x y z
N MET A 1 6.85 -17.42 -33.81
CA MET A 1 7.10 -15.95 -33.88
C MET A 1 7.87 -15.56 -32.63
N PRO A 2 9.01 -14.86 -32.72
CA PRO A 2 9.73 -14.40 -31.54
C PRO A 2 8.99 -13.25 -30.85
N ILE A 3 8.98 -13.27 -29.51
CA ILE A 3 8.41 -12.22 -28.66
C ILE A 3 9.49 -11.18 -28.39
N LYS A 4 9.15 -9.89 -28.49
CA LYS A 4 10.02 -8.79 -28.07
C LYS A 4 9.70 -8.46 -26.61
N LEU A 5 10.70 -8.58 -25.74
CA LEU A 5 10.63 -8.18 -24.34
C LEU A 5 11.57 -6.98 -24.16
N ASP A 6 11.13 -5.96 -23.42
CA ASP A 6 11.90 -4.76 -23.09
C ASP A 6 12.22 -4.78 -21.60
N ALA A 7 13.51 -4.60 -21.28
CA ALA A 7 14.06 -4.64 -19.93
C ALA A 7 14.83 -3.36 -19.59
N SER A 8 14.73 -2.32 -20.42
CA SER A 8 15.48 -1.07 -20.27
C SER A 8 15.15 -0.25 -19.01
N GLY A 9 14.07 -0.60 -18.31
CA GLY A 9 13.67 0.00 -17.03
C GLY A 9 14.07 -0.77 -15.76
N PHE A 10 14.79 -1.89 -15.88
CA PHE A 10 15.24 -2.68 -14.72
C PHE A 10 16.71 -2.36 -14.40
N GLU A 11 16.99 -1.88 -13.19
CA GLU A 11 18.36 -1.60 -12.73
C GLU A 11 18.99 -2.82 -12.03
N SER A 12 18.15 -3.72 -11.53
CA SER A 12 18.52 -4.95 -10.86
C SER A 12 17.57 -6.11 -11.23
N GLU A 13 18.01 -7.34 -10.96
CA GLU A 13 17.17 -8.54 -11.15
C GLU A 13 15.92 -8.52 -10.25
N ASP A 14 16.00 -7.86 -9.08
CA ASP A 14 14.86 -7.69 -8.17
C ASP A 14 13.72 -6.86 -8.81
N ASP A 15 14.04 -5.91 -9.67
CA ASP A 15 13.04 -5.09 -10.38
C ASP A 15 12.27 -5.90 -11.43
N ALA A 16 12.89 -6.96 -11.97
CA ALA A 16 12.30 -7.84 -12.98
C ALA A 16 11.19 -8.75 -12.40
N HIS A 17 11.05 -8.81 -11.07
CA HIS A 17 10.08 -9.67 -10.38
C HIS A 17 8.72 -9.00 -10.09
N GLY A 18 8.51 -7.76 -10.53
CA GLY A 18 7.27 -6.99 -10.35
C GLY A 18 7.49 -5.76 -9.46
N THR A 19 6.41 -5.10 -9.03
CA THR A 19 6.52 -3.89 -8.20
C THR A 19 7.30 -4.22 -6.93
N PRO A 20 8.44 -3.56 -6.65
CA PRO A 20 9.25 -3.87 -5.48
C PRO A 20 8.39 -3.76 -4.22
N ARG A 21 8.40 -4.83 -3.42
CA ARG A 21 7.72 -4.89 -2.12
C ARG A 21 8.77 -5.06 -1.04
N PRO A 22 8.68 -4.33 0.09
CA PRO A 22 9.61 -4.56 1.18
C PRO A 22 9.42 -5.97 1.71
N LYS A 23 10.48 -6.57 2.25
CA LYS A 23 10.42 -7.86 2.96
C LYS A 23 9.51 -7.74 4.19
N PRO A 24 9.00 -8.84 4.77
CA PRO A 24 8.21 -8.77 6.01
C PRO A 24 9.03 -8.14 7.15
N GLY A 25 8.49 -7.11 7.80
CA GLY A 25 9.19 -6.29 8.79
C GLY A 25 8.45 -5.01 9.16
N GLN A 26 9.06 -4.19 10.02
CA GLN A 26 8.53 -2.88 10.42
C GLN A 26 9.45 -1.78 9.90
N TYR A 27 8.87 -0.74 9.29
CA TYR A 27 9.61 0.25 8.53
C TYR A 27 9.19 1.67 8.91
N HIS A 28 10.18 2.53 9.13
CA HIS A 28 10.01 3.97 9.06
C HIS A 28 9.99 4.36 7.58
N VAL A 29 8.86 4.89 7.10
CA VAL A 29 8.68 5.25 5.70
C VAL A 29 8.32 6.73 5.55
N LYS A 30 8.65 7.28 4.39
CA LYS A 30 8.22 8.59 3.94
C LYS A 30 7.28 8.42 2.74
N VAL A 31 6.18 9.16 2.72
CA VAL A 31 5.32 9.28 1.54
C VAL A 31 6.06 10.13 0.51
N LEU A 32 6.33 9.55 -0.66
CA LEU A 32 6.91 10.28 -1.79
C LEU A 32 5.85 10.98 -2.62
N ARG A 33 4.70 10.32 -2.80
CA ARG A 33 3.58 10.81 -3.59
C ARG A 33 2.31 10.10 -3.16
N ALA A 34 1.19 10.81 -3.21
CA ALA A 34 -0.14 10.24 -3.08
C ALA A 34 -1.03 10.81 -4.19
N ASP A 35 -1.67 9.93 -4.95
CA ASP A 35 -2.55 10.27 -6.07
C ASP A 35 -3.96 9.75 -5.77
N ASP A 36 -4.89 10.69 -5.60
CA ASP A 36 -6.32 10.48 -5.37
C ASP A 36 -7.17 11.04 -6.51
N THR A 37 -6.59 11.22 -7.70
CA THR A 37 -7.31 11.81 -8.85
C THR A 37 -8.34 10.86 -9.45
N PHE A 38 -8.29 9.57 -9.10
CA PHE A 38 -9.18 8.50 -9.57
C PHE A 38 -9.33 8.40 -11.10
N VAL A 39 -8.38 8.96 -11.87
CA VAL A 39 -8.52 9.13 -13.34
C VAL A 39 -8.59 7.80 -14.09
N LYS A 40 -7.93 6.75 -13.58
CA LYS A 40 -7.86 5.43 -14.24
C LYS A 40 -8.36 4.28 -13.38
N ILE A 41 -8.33 4.42 -12.06
CA ILE A 41 -8.68 3.38 -11.10
C ILE A 41 -9.29 4.06 -9.87
N GLU A 42 -10.38 3.54 -9.33
CA GLU A 42 -10.97 3.97 -8.06
C GLU A 42 -10.13 3.47 -6.87
N LYS A 43 -8.89 3.97 -6.82
CA LYS A 43 -7.91 3.70 -5.77
C LYS A 43 -7.14 4.98 -5.48
N VAL A 44 -6.83 5.21 -4.22
CA VAL A 44 -5.76 6.14 -3.83
C VAL A 44 -4.44 5.38 -3.96
N ILE A 45 -3.49 5.92 -4.72
CA ILE A 45 -2.19 5.29 -4.99
C ILE A 45 -1.15 6.05 -4.18
N VAL A 46 -0.42 5.36 -3.31
CA VAL A 46 0.58 5.99 -2.44
C VAL A 46 1.93 5.32 -2.65
N GLU A 47 2.94 6.13 -2.92
CA GLU A 47 4.33 5.71 -3.04
C GLU A 47 5.07 5.98 -1.74
N PHE A 48 5.72 4.95 -1.22
CA PHE A 48 6.52 5.01 0.00
C PHE A 48 7.98 4.79 -0.30
N LYS A 49 8.85 5.46 0.46
CA LYS A 49 10.29 5.17 0.53
C LYS A 49 10.64 4.75 1.95
N VAL A 50 11.32 3.61 2.08
CA VAL A 50 11.83 3.14 3.37
C VAL A 50 13.02 4.00 3.79
N LEU A 51 12.88 4.69 4.92
CA LEU A 51 13.95 5.48 5.53
C LEU A 51 14.83 4.61 6.44
N ASN A 52 14.24 3.65 7.15
CA ASN A 52 14.91 2.66 7.98
C ASN A 52 13.90 1.56 8.39
N GLY A 53 14.34 0.50 9.06
CA GLY A 53 13.43 -0.52 9.58
C GLY A 53 14.13 -1.68 10.27
N THR A 54 13.36 -2.70 10.60
CA THR A 54 13.83 -3.89 11.32
C THR A 54 14.57 -4.88 10.43
N VAL A 55 14.47 -4.73 9.11
CA VAL A 55 15.09 -5.65 8.13
C VAL A 55 16.27 -4.94 7.45
N PRO A 56 17.51 -5.46 7.63
CA PRO A 56 18.68 -4.89 6.97
C PRO A 56 18.59 -4.88 5.44
N GLY A 57 19.13 -3.83 4.81
CA GLY A 57 19.17 -3.72 3.35
C GLY A 57 17.83 -3.39 2.70
N GLN A 58 16.88 -2.84 3.44
CA GLN A 58 15.60 -2.32 2.90
C GLN A 58 15.54 -0.79 2.87
N GLN A 59 16.56 -0.10 3.40
CA GLN A 59 16.64 1.35 3.33
C GLN A 59 16.77 1.81 1.87
N GLY A 60 16.03 2.86 1.50
CA GLY A 60 15.98 3.39 0.14
C GLY A 60 14.96 2.70 -0.76
N THR A 61 14.52 1.47 -0.42
CA THR A 61 13.51 0.73 -1.18
C THR A 61 12.23 1.53 -1.30
N GLN A 62 11.74 1.65 -2.53
CA GLN A 62 10.46 2.28 -2.85
C GLN A 62 9.41 1.19 -3.10
N PHE A 63 8.17 1.45 -2.70
CA PHE A 63 7.06 0.55 -2.99
C PHE A 63 5.75 1.33 -3.08
N THR A 64 4.82 0.81 -3.88
CA THR A 64 3.51 1.41 -4.10
C THR A 64 2.44 0.62 -3.38
N GLU A 65 1.59 1.31 -2.62
CA GLU A 65 0.39 0.75 -2.02
C GLU A 65 -0.87 1.32 -2.66
N PHE A 66 -1.83 0.45 -2.91
CA PHE A 66 -3.10 0.80 -3.51
C PHE A 66 -4.20 0.68 -2.47
N PHE A 67 -4.87 1.80 -2.19
CA PHE A 67 -6.00 1.85 -1.30
C PHE A 67 -7.28 1.89 -2.13
N GLY A 68 -8.02 0.78 -2.12
CA GLY A 68 -9.36 0.74 -2.73
C GLY A 68 -10.26 1.83 -2.16
N VAL A 69 -10.97 2.53 -3.04
CA VAL A 69 -12.20 3.24 -2.67
C VAL A 69 -13.37 2.50 -3.31
N ALA A 70 -14.55 2.55 -2.69
CA ALA A 70 -15.73 1.96 -3.32
C ALA A 70 -16.02 2.68 -4.64
N SER A 71 -16.25 1.88 -5.68
CA SER A 71 -16.57 2.42 -6.98
C SER A 71 -17.97 3.03 -7.01
N LYS A 72 -18.22 3.95 -7.95
CA LYS A 72 -19.59 4.40 -8.23
C LYS A 72 -20.48 3.27 -8.77
N ASP A 73 -19.88 2.22 -9.34
CA ASP A 73 -20.58 1.07 -9.96
C ASP A 73 -20.74 -0.15 -9.03
N GLU A 74 -19.90 -0.31 -8.01
CA GLU A 74 -20.23 -1.16 -6.86
C GLU A 74 -21.28 -0.38 -6.07
N ASP A 75 -22.57 -0.69 -6.28
CA ASP A 75 -23.64 -0.25 -5.39
C ASP A 75 -23.12 -0.40 -3.95
N ILE A 76 -22.88 0.73 -3.28
CA ILE A 76 -22.52 0.78 -1.85
C ILE A 76 -23.57 0.00 -1.05
N CYS A 77 -24.80 -0.05 -1.58
CA CYS A 77 -25.94 -0.84 -1.11
C CYS A 77 -25.77 -2.36 -1.25
N LYS A 78 -24.95 -2.87 -2.19
CA LYS A 78 -24.73 -4.31 -2.44
C LYS A 78 -23.62 -4.92 -1.60
N ARG A 79 -22.58 -4.15 -1.21
CA ARG A 79 -21.43 -4.63 -0.42
C ARG A 79 -20.95 -3.62 0.63
N PRO A 80 -21.79 -3.28 1.63
CA PRO A 80 -21.47 -2.25 2.62
C PRO A 80 -20.23 -2.60 3.47
N GLU A 81 -20.05 -3.88 3.82
CA GLU A 81 -18.93 -4.31 4.67
C GLU A 81 -17.56 -4.18 3.98
N LYS A 82 -17.48 -4.47 2.68
CA LYS A 82 -16.22 -4.34 1.91
C LYS A 82 -15.82 -2.87 1.76
N THR A 83 -16.81 -2.02 1.44
CA THR A 83 -16.66 -0.56 1.35
C THR A 83 -16.20 0.03 2.68
N LYS A 84 -16.82 -0.40 3.78
CA LYS A 84 -16.45 0.03 5.14
C LYS A 84 -15.00 -0.30 5.47
N LYS A 85 -14.55 -1.54 5.21
CA LYS A 85 -13.15 -1.95 5.45
C LYS A 85 -12.13 -1.14 4.64
N MET A 86 -12.45 -0.83 3.37
CA MET A 86 -11.60 0.01 2.52
C MET A 86 -11.45 1.43 3.08
N LEU A 87 -12.57 2.04 3.47
CA LEU A 87 -12.58 3.38 4.08
C LEU A 87 -11.92 3.41 5.46
N GLU A 88 -12.04 2.33 6.25
CA GLU A 88 -11.33 2.18 7.52
C GLU A 88 -9.82 2.16 7.31
N ARG A 89 -9.32 1.43 6.30
CA ARG A 89 -7.89 1.42 5.96
C ARG A 89 -7.37 2.80 5.55
N LEU A 90 -8.13 3.53 4.72
CA LEU A 90 -7.81 4.90 4.37
C LEU A 90 -7.83 5.85 5.56
N ARG A 91 -8.75 5.65 6.51
CA ARG A 91 -8.80 6.42 7.75
C ARG A 91 -7.56 6.18 8.61
N VAL A 92 -7.12 4.92 8.75
CA VAL A 92 -5.88 4.58 9.47
C VAL A 92 -4.69 5.28 8.81
N PHE A 93 -4.59 5.23 7.49
CA PHE A 93 -3.55 5.93 6.75
C PHE A 93 -3.58 7.45 6.99
N ALA A 94 -4.75 8.08 6.86
CA ALA A 94 -4.92 9.52 7.11
C ALA A 94 -4.51 9.93 8.53
N ILE A 95 -4.82 9.10 9.53
CA ILE A 95 -4.40 9.32 10.92
C ILE A 95 -2.89 9.16 11.06
N ALA A 96 -2.30 8.12 10.46
CA ALA A 96 -0.86 7.86 10.51
C ALA A 96 -0.05 9.01 9.90
N CYS A 97 -0.52 9.58 8.78
CA CYS A 97 0.06 10.76 8.13
C CYS A 97 -0.28 12.09 8.83
N ARG A 98 -1.00 12.06 9.95
CA ARG A 98 -1.51 13.25 10.68
C ARG A 98 -2.42 14.17 9.83
N LEU A 99 -2.97 13.65 8.74
CA LEU A 99 -3.97 14.35 7.95
C LEU A 99 -5.32 14.38 8.65
N LEU A 100 -5.63 13.42 9.51
CA LEU A 100 -6.88 13.38 10.27
C LEU A 100 -6.61 13.14 11.76
N LYS A 101 -7.27 13.89 12.65
CA LYS A 101 -7.18 13.65 14.10
C LYS A 101 -8.25 12.67 14.57
N ILE A 102 -7.97 11.95 15.65
CA ILE A 102 -8.94 11.07 16.29
C ILE A 102 -10.13 11.89 16.80
N GLY A 103 -11.34 11.48 16.42
CA GLY A 103 -12.59 12.17 16.77
C GLY A 103 -12.97 13.33 15.83
N GLU A 104 -12.10 13.68 14.88
CA GLU A 104 -12.37 14.70 13.87
C GLU A 104 -13.15 14.11 12.68
N LYS A 105 -14.00 14.94 12.07
CA LYS A 105 -14.64 14.67 10.78
C LYS A 105 -14.32 15.82 9.85
N LYS A 106 -13.60 15.53 8.77
CA LYS A 106 -13.30 16.47 7.69
C LYS A 106 -13.03 15.72 6.40
N ASP A 107 -13.08 16.44 5.30
CA ASP A 107 -12.58 15.97 4.02
C ASP A 107 -11.04 15.98 4.06
N VAL A 108 -10.43 14.95 3.49
CA VAL A 108 -8.97 14.75 3.45
C VAL A 108 -8.56 14.76 2.00
N ASP A 109 -7.67 15.67 1.64
CA ASP A 109 -6.92 15.63 0.38
C ASP A 109 -5.67 14.76 0.64
N PHE A 110 -5.53 13.66 -0.10
CA PHE A 110 -4.40 12.76 0.13
C PHE A 110 -3.10 13.27 -0.51
N ALA A 111 -3.16 14.23 -1.44
CA ALA A 111 -1.95 14.88 -1.95
C ALA A 111 -1.16 15.59 -0.82
N ASP A 112 -1.87 16.07 0.22
CA ASP A 112 -1.25 16.65 1.42
C ASP A 112 -0.43 15.63 2.25
N ALA A 113 -0.53 14.33 1.95
CA ALA A 113 0.29 13.30 2.59
C ALA A 113 1.75 13.35 2.12
N GLU A 114 2.06 14.03 1.01
CA GLU A 114 3.42 14.07 0.46
C GLU A 114 4.42 14.59 1.49
N GLY A 115 5.51 13.84 1.67
CA GLY A 115 6.54 14.11 2.67
C GLY A 115 6.19 13.68 4.10
N ALA A 116 4.98 13.20 4.37
CA ALA A 116 4.61 12.67 5.67
C ALA A 116 5.42 11.41 6.01
N GLU A 117 5.79 11.28 7.29
CA GLU A 117 6.52 10.14 7.81
C GLU A 117 5.62 9.33 8.75
N LEU A 118 5.68 8.00 8.61
CA LEU A 118 4.86 7.05 9.36
C LEU A 118 5.59 5.72 9.52
N ILE A 119 5.05 4.85 10.39
CA ILE A 119 5.51 3.46 10.50
C ILE A 119 4.54 2.55 9.74
N VAL A 120 5.10 1.64 8.95
CA VAL A 120 4.38 0.59 8.24
C VAL A 120 4.88 -0.78 8.69
N VAL A 121 3.96 -1.70 8.95
CA VAL A 121 4.28 -3.11 9.20
C VAL A 121 3.90 -3.93 7.97
N ALA A 122 4.85 -4.69 7.45
CA ALA A 122 4.67 -5.62 6.35
C ALA A 122 4.77 -7.05 6.86
N GLU A 123 3.85 -7.91 6.46
CA GLU A 123 3.77 -9.30 6.89
C GLU A 123 3.81 -10.25 5.70
N GLU A 124 4.32 -11.46 5.91
CA GLU A 124 4.20 -12.56 4.96
C GLU A 124 2.76 -13.09 5.02
N GLN A 125 2.09 -13.14 3.87
CA GLN A 125 0.81 -13.80 3.71
C GLN A 125 0.93 -14.97 2.74
N ILE A 126 0.10 -15.98 2.96
CA ILE A 126 -0.03 -17.15 2.10
C ILE A 126 -1.44 -17.12 1.53
N ASP A 127 -1.54 -16.98 0.21
CA ASP A 127 -2.80 -17.16 -0.51
C ASP A 127 -2.64 -18.23 -1.57
N LYS A 128 -3.52 -19.22 -1.56
CA LYS A 128 -3.51 -20.38 -2.49
C LYS A 128 -2.12 -21.02 -2.64
N GLY A 129 -1.36 -21.11 -1.55
CA GLY A 129 -0.01 -21.69 -1.52
C GLY A 129 1.12 -20.79 -2.02
N LYS A 130 0.82 -19.56 -2.47
CA LYS A 130 1.82 -18.55 -2.85
C LYS A 130 2.08 -17.62 -1.68
N LYS A 131 3.37 -17.43 -1.36
CA LYS A 131 3.84 -16.46 -0.37
C LYS A 131 3.99 -15.10 -1.02
N TYR A 132 3.49 -14.07 -0.36
CA TYR A 132 3.68 -12.69 -0.78
C TYR A 132 3.75 -11.77 0.44
N THR A 133 4.40 -10.63 0.30
CA THR A 133 4.46 -9.64 1.38
C THR A 133 3.35 -8.61 1.19
N LYS A 134 2.63 -8.31 2.26
CA LYS A 134 1.52 -7.35 2.26
C LYS A 134 1.58 -6.49 3.51
N ILE A 135 1.09 -5.26 3.40
CA ILE A 135 0.83 -4.40 4.55
C ILE A 135 -0.60 -4.71 5.02
N PRO A 136 -0.79 -5.28 6.23
CA PRO A 136 -2.12 -5.53 6.77
C PRO A 136 -2.92 -4.23 6.95
N TRP A 137 -4.20 -4.37 7.25
CA TRP A 137 -5.17 -3.29 7.04
C TRP A 137 -5.06 -2.20 8.12
N ASP A 138 -4.57 -2.57 9.29
CA ASP A 138 -4.37 -1.78 10.51
C ASP A 138 -2.89 -1.55 10.84
N SER A 139 -2.00 -1.87 9.91
CA SER A 139 -0.54 -1.93 10.12
C SER A 139 0.18 -0.63 9.77
N MET A 140 -0.47 0.50 10.02
CA MET A 140 0.05 1.85 9.78
C MET A 140 -0.11 2.68 11.04
N TRP A 141 0.99 3.29 11.49
CA TRP A 141 1.06 3.97 12.77
C TRP A 141 1.73 5.33 12.65
N THR A 142 1.32 6.27 13.50
CA THR A 142 2.07 7.50 13.71
C THR A 142 3.42 7.17 14.35
N LEU A 143 4.42 8.04 14.14
CA LEU A 143 5.75 7.88 14.72
C LEU A 143 5.76 7.84 16.24
N ASP A 144 4.74 8.37 16.90
CA ASP A 144 4.69 8.51 18.36
C ASP A 144 3.87 7.38 19.03
N HIS A 145 3.36 6.42 18.25
CA HIS A 145 2.52 5.35 18.79
C HIS A 145 3.36 4.36 19.62
N PRO A 146 2.92 3.95 20.84
CA PRO A 146 3.72 3.11 21.74
C PRO A 146 4.09 1.74 21.13
N ASP A 147 3.20 1.15 20.33
CA ASP A 147 3.42 -0.18 19.73
C ASP A 147 4.54 -0.23 18.68
N VAL A 148 5.00 0.93 18.21
CA VAL A 148 6.08 1.07 17.22
C VAL A 148 7.26 1.89 17.76
N ALA A 149 7.33 2.09 19.08
CA ALA A 149 8.41 2.86 19.72
C ALA A 149 9.81 2.28 19.45
N ASN A 150 9.88 0.97 19.22
CA ASN A 150 11.08 0.17 18.99
C ASN A 150 11.48 0.05 17.51
N VAL A 151 10.76 0.67 16.57
CA VAL A 151 11.13 0.63 15.14
C VAL A 151 12.30 1.57 14.86
N PRO A 152 13.39 1.10 14.22
CA PRO A 152 14.51 1.95 13.82
C PRO A 152 14.06 3.11 12.93
N ARG A 153 14.54 4.32 13.22
CA ARG A 153 14.21 5.54 12.46
C ARG A 153 15.41 6.00 11.66
N GLY A 154 15.18 6.31 10.39
CA GLY A 154 16.16 6.99 9.53
C GLY A 154 16.02 8.49 9.64
N THR A 155 17.12 9.22 9.44
CA THR A 155 17.08 10.66 9.17
C THR A 155 16.48 10.86 7.77
N GLY A 156 15.46 11.71 7.63
CA GLY A 156 14.73 11.94 6.38
C GLY A 156 15.55 12.47 5.18
N GLU A 157 16.86 12.61 5.32
CA GLU A 157 17.82 12.84 4.24
C GLU A 157 18.31 11.49 3.69
N VAL A 158 17.61 10.98 2.68
CA VAL A 158 18.20 9.97 1.79
C VAL A 158 18.83 10.75 0.64
N ALA A 159 20.16 10.78 0.59
CA ALA A 159 20.90 11.47 -0.46
C ALA A 159 20.44 10.97 -1.84
N GLY A 160 19.96 11.91 -2.67
CA GLY A 160 19.85 11.83 -4.12
C GLY A 160 19.30 10.54 -4.72
N GLU A 161 17.99 10.47 -4.90
CA GLU A 161 17.40 9.71 -6.01
C GLU A 161 16.08 10.38 -6.35
N GLU A 162 16.01 11.00 -7.53
CA GLU A 162 14.78 11.57 -8.07
C GLU A 162 13.72 10.48 -8.15
N ALA A 163 12.50 10.79 -7.73
CA ALA A 163 11.36 9.91 -7.96
C ALA A 163 11.22 9.71 -9.47
N VAL A 164 11.47 8.49 -9.96
CA VAL A 164 11.19 8.16 -11.35
C VAL A 164 9.69 8.30 -11.59
N PRO A 165 9.25 9.13 -12.54
CA PRO A 165 7.83 9.26 -12.83
C PRO A 165 7.29 7.92 -13.31
N PHE A 166 6.29 7.41 -12.60
CA PHE A 166 5.54 6.24 -13.01
C PHE A 166 4.70 6.57 -14.24
N ASP A 167 5.17 6.14 -15.42
CA ASP A 167 4.31 6.03 -16.60
C ASP A 167 3.35 4.85 -16.36
N GLY A 168 2.06 5.19 -16.29
CA GLY A 168 1.03 4.34 -15.71
C GLY A 168 1.08 2.89 -16.18
N ALA A 169 0.99 1.96 -15.21
CA ALA A 169 0.81 0.53 -15.45
C ALA A 169 -0.29 0.26 -16.48
N GLU A 170 0.12 0.03 -17.72
CA GLU A 170 -0.57 -0.88 -18.62
C GLU A 170 -0.25 -2.30 -18.15
N GLY A 171 -1.28 -3.02 -17.69
CA GLY A 171 -1.23 -4.47 -17.57
C GLY A 171 -0.98 -5.05 -16.18
N ALA A 172 -1.97 -4.92 -15.29
CA ALA A 172 -2.24 -5.96 -14.31
C ALA A 172 -3.75 -6.16 -14.26
N GLY A 173 -4.25 -7.01 -15.16
CA GLY A 173 -5.62 -7.51 -15.12
C GLY A 173 -5.81 -8.30 -13.82
N ASP A 174 -6.52 -7.68 -12.87
CA ASP A 174 -7.12 -8.35 -11.74
C ASP A 174 -8.37 -9.07 -12.26
N GLU A 175 -8.19 -10.28 -12.80
CA GLU A 175 -9.30 -11.16 -13.11
C GLU A 175 -9.97 -11.59 -11.79
N GLY A 176 -11.21 -11.13 -11.64
CA GLY A 176 -12.04 -11.37 -10.47
C GLY A 176 -12.16 -12.85 -10.12
N ALA A 177 -11.74 -13.21 -8.91
CA ALA A 177 -12.23 -14.40 -8.25
C ALA A 177 -13.62 -14.08 -7.68
N GLY A 178 -14.65 -14.34 -8.47
CA GLY A 178 -16.02 -14.48 -7.97
C GLY A 178 -16.09 -15.66 -6.99
N ASP A 179 -16.51 -15.38 -5.76
CA ASP A 179 -16.93 -16.40 -4.80
C ASP A 179 -18.19 -17.09 -5.34
N GLY A 180 -18.00 -18.31 -5.85
CA GLY A 180 -19.05 -19.26 -6.13
C GLY A 180 -19.48 -19.96 -4.85
N ALA A 181 -20.78 -19.94 -4.61
CA ALA A 181 -21.48 -20.62 -3.53
C ALA A 181 -21.22 -22.14 -3.49
N ALA A 182 -21.07 -22.69 -2.28
CA ALA A 182 -21.48 -24.02 -1.81
C ALA A 182 -20.98 -24.15 -0.36
N GLY A 183 -21.68 -24.60 0.67
CA GLY A 183 -23.01 -25.19 0.83
C GLY A 183 -23.17 -25.53 2.32
N ASP A 184 -24.42 -25.57 2.76
CA ASP A 184 -25.00 -26.51 3.73
C ASP A 184 -24.09 -27.14 4.81
N TRP A 185 -24.32 -26.75 6.08
CA TRP A 185 -24.03 -27.60 7.24
C TRP A 185 -25.18 -27.46 8.25
N ASP A 186 -26.23 -28.24 8.02
CA ASP A 186 -27.04 -28.81 9.09
C ASP A 186 -26.23 -29.88 9.85
N ASP A 187 -26.64 -30.12 11.11
CA ASP A 187 -26.23 -31.19 12.05
C ASP A 187 -24.90 -31.04 12.84
N VAL A 188 -24.99 -30.49 14.06
CA VAL A 188 -24.96 -31.18 15.40
C VAL A 188 -24.87 -30.15 16.53
#